data_AF-A0A699WVV2-F1
#
_entry.id   AF-A0A699WVV2-F1
#
_cell.length_a   1.000
_cell.length_b   1.000
_cell.length_c   1.000
_cell.angle_alpha   90.00
_cell.angle_beta   90.00
_cell.angle_gamma   90.00
#
_symmetry.space_group_name_H-M   'P 1'
#
loop_
_entity.id
_entity.type
_entity.pdbx_description
1 polymer ?
#
loop_
_entity_poly.entity_id
_entity_poly.type
_entity_poly.pdbx_seq_one_letter_code
_entity_poly.pdbx_strand_id
1 'polypeptide(L)'
;YVTDDGESIEFDSYMLPETDLEDGQLRLLDVDNRVVVPTDVQIRFVVTGADVLHDFACPALGLKIDCCPGRLNQTSVLIKREGVFYGQCSELCGVYHGFMPIAIEAVSKDQYMVWLDSQS
;
A
#
# COMPACT_ATOMS: atom_id res chain seq x y z
N TYR A 1 0.56 -9.12 -8.84
CA TYR A 1 1.03 -10.10 -9.86
C TYR A 1 -0.19 -10.68 -10.54
N VAL A 2 -0.01 -11.36 -11.67
CA VAL A 2 -1.05 -12.21 -12.25
C VAL A 2 -0.81 -13.62 -11.68
N THR A 3 -1.83 -14.25 -11.12
CA THR A 3 -1.77 -15.63 -10.57
C THR A 3 -1.46 -16.63 -11.69
N ASP A 4 -1.13 -17.87 -11.33
CA ASP A 4 -0.90 -18.95 -12.30
C ASP A 4 -2.11 -19.19 -13.24
N ASP A 5 -3.31 -18.83 -12.77
CA ASP A 5 -4.57 -18.89 -13.52
C ASP A 5 -4.84 -17.65 -14.40
N GLY A 6 -3.97 -16.64 -14.38
CA GLY A 6 -4.13 -15.45 -15.20
C GLY A 6 -4.90 -14.30 -14.54
N GLU A 7 -5.20 -14.37 -13.24
CA GLU A 7 -6.01 -13.37 -12.53
C GLU A 7 -5.16 -12.34 -11.77
N SER A 8 -5.62 -11.09 -11.70
CA SER A 8 -4.99 -10.06 -10.87
C SER A 8 -5.31 -10.27 -9.39
N ILE A 9 -4.29 -10.15 -8.53
CA ILE A 9 -4.53 -10.04 -7.10
C ILE A 9 -5.13 -8.66 -6.80
N GLU A 10 -6.32 -8.64 -6.22
CA GLU A 10 -7.09 -7.45 -5.89
C GLU A 10 -7.60 -7.54 -4.46
N PHE A 11 -7.45 -6.46 -3.70
CA PHE A 11 -7.96 -6.34 -2.33
C PHE A 11 -8.15 -4.87 -1.97
N ASP A 12 -9.02 -4.64 -0.99
CA ASP A 12 -9.16 -3.33 -0.34
C ASP A 12 -8.26 -3.27 0.91
N SER A 13 -7.78 -2.06 1.22
CA SER A 13 -6.98 -1.79 2.41
C SER A 13 -7.65 -0.69 3.23
N TYR A 14 -8.18 -1.05 4.39
CA TYR A 14 -8.87 -0.14 5.31
C TYR A 14 -8.12 -0.01 6.62
N MET A 15 -8.20 1.17 7.22
CA MET A 15 -7.66 1.44 8.57
C MET A 15 -8.31 0.53 9.60
N LEU A 16 -7.50 -0.10 10.45
CA LEU A 16 -8.04 -0.83 11.60
C LEU A 16 -8.68 0.16 12.61
N PRO A 17 -9.93 -0.08 13.03
CA PRO A 17 -10.54 0.74 14.07
C PRO A 17 -9.87 0.46 15.43
N GLU A 18 -9.90 1.44 16.33
CA GLU A 18 -9.20 1.32 17.63
C GLU A 18 -9.66 0.14 18.49
N THR A 19 -10.88 -0.35 18.28
CA THR A 19 -11.44 -1.53 18.96
C THR A 19 -10.81 -2.84 18.53
N ASP A 20 -10.23 -2.87 17.34
CA ASP A 20 -9.72 -4.09 16.69
C ASP A 20 -8.18 -4.09 16.68
N LEU A 21 -7.54 -3.07 17.25
CA LEU A 21 -6.10 -2.99 17.37
C LEU A 21 -5.59 -4.00 18.41
N GLU A 22 -4.58 -4.75 18.02
CA GLU A 22 -3.81 -5.64 18.89
C GLU A 22 -2.63 -4.91 19.54
N ASP A 23 -2.10 -5.47 20.63
CA ASP A 23 -0.94 -4.92 21.33
C ASP A 23 0.27 -4.78 20.39
N GLY A 24 0.76 -3.55 20.24
CA GLY A 24 1.89 -3.21 19.37
C GLY A 24 1.50 -2.64 18.01
N GLN A 25 0.21 -2.68 17.64
CA GLN A 25 -0.28 -2.00 16.43
C GLN A 25 -0.42 -0.49 16.65
N LEU A 26 -0.32 0.25 15.55
CA LEU A 26 -0.28 1.70 15.51
C LEU A 26 -1.65 2.27 15.15
N ARG A 27 -2.21 2.99 16.12
CA ARG A 27 -3.42 3.79 15.96
C ARG A 27 -3.32 4.71 14.73
N LEU A 28 -4.33 4.67 13.86
CA LEU A 28 -4.45 5.43 12.61
C LEU A 28 -3.48 5.06 11.47
N LEU A 29 -2.62 4.05 11.65
CA LEU A 29 -1.62 3.68 10.64
C LEU A 29 -1.74 2.23 10.17
N ASP A 30 -2.07 1.31 11.07
CA ASP A 30 -2.28 -0.08 10.68
C ASP A 30 -3.58 -0.26 9.88
N VAL A 31 -3.51 -1.21 8.95
CA VAL A 31 -4.58 -1.57 8.01
C VAL A 31 -4.83 -3.08 8.07
N ASP A 32 -6.00 -3.50 7.61
CA ASP A 32 -6.37 -4.90 7.50
C ASP A 32 -5.50 -5.67 6.48
N ASN A 33 -5.27 -5.08 5.30
CA ASN A 33 -4.50 -5.67 4.21
C ASN A 33 -3.36 -4.74 3.81
N ARG A 34 -2.12 -5.18 4.00
CA ARG A 34 -0.92 -4.41 3.62
C ARG A 34 -0.55 -4.65 2.17
N VAL A 35 0.08 -3.65 1.54
CA VAL A 35 0.70 -3.82 0.23
C VAL A 35 2.02 -4.55 0.40
N VAL A 36 2.06 -5.84 0.09
CA VAL A 36 3.27 -6.66 0.19
C VAL A 36 4.12 -6.53 -1.07
N VAL A 37 5.42 -6.28 -0.91
CA VAL A 37 6.38 -6.11 -2.03
C VAL A 37 7.73 -6.77 -1.71
N PRO A 38 8.48 -7.23 -2.71
CA PRO A 38 9.81 -7.81 -2.50
C PRO A 38 10.89 -6.73 -2.31
N THR A 39 11.86 -6.99 -1.44
CA THR A 39 13.10 -6.20 -1.33
C THR A 39 14.04 -6.44 -2.51
N ASP A 40 14.93 -5.48 -2.76
CA ASP A 40 15.96 -5.53 -3.82
C ASP A 40 15.40 -5.80 -5.22
N VAL A 41 14.23 -5.24 -5.50
CA VAL A 41 13.57 -5.20 -6.80
C VAL A 41 13.08 -3.78 -7.07
N GLN A 42 13.21 -3.32 -8.30
CA GLN A 42 12.62 -2.07 -8.74
C GLN A 42 11.10 -2.26 -8.86
N ILE A 43 10.33 -1.62 -7.99
CA ILE A 43 8.87 -1.68 -7.99
C ILE A 43 8.33 -0.43 -8.67
N ARG A 44 7.37 -0.59 -9.58
CA ARG A 44 6.62 0.51 -10.19
C ARG A 44 5.23 0.58 -9.56
N PHE A 45 4.93 1.69 -8.92
CA PHE A 45 3.57 2.02 -8.49
C PHE A 45 2.88 2.82 -9.60
N VAL A 46 1.66 2.41 -9.96
CA VAL A 46 0.77 3.16 -10.85
C VAL A 46 -0.48 3.49 -10.04
N VAL A 47 -0.79 4.77 -9.91
CA VAL A 47 -1.86 5.26 -9.04
C VAL A 47 -2.85 6.12 -9.82
N THR A 48 -4.11 6.10 -9.39
CA THR A 48 -5.21 6.91 -9.92
C THR A 48 -6.26 7.10 -8.83
N GLY A 49 -7.10 8.12 -8.97
CA GLY A 49 -8.32 8.26 -8.17
C GLY A 49 -9.50 7.56 -8.86
N ALA A 50 -10.41 6.98 -8.08
CA ALA A 50 -11.68 6.45 -8.58
C ALA A 50 -12.84 7.46 -8.43
N ASP A 51 -12.70 8.42 -7.51
CA ASP A 51 -13.74 9.38 -7.14
C ASP A 51 -13.21 10.84 -7.18
N VAL A 52 -12.49 11.27 -6.14
CA VAL A 52 -11.91 12.59 -5.95
C VAL A 52 -10.39 12.51 -5.97
N LEU A 53 -9.71 13.63 -5.73
CA LEU A 53 -8.27 13.63 -5.53
C LEU A 53 -7.91 12.95 -4.22
N HIS A 54 -6.91 12.07 -4.29
CA HIS A 54 -6.17 11.57 -3.14
C HIS A 54 -4.68 11.72 -3.45
N ASP A 55 -3.80 11.34 -2.51
CA ASP A 55 -2.36 11.26 -2.77
C ASP A 55 -1.76 10.06 -2.04
N PHE A 56 -1.04 9.23 -2.78
CA PHE A 56 -0.35 8.05 -2.26
C PHE A 56 1.03 8.44 -1.76
N ALA A 57 1.17 8.59 -0.44
CA ALA A 57 2.40 8.99 0.21
C ALA A 57 2.95 7.91 1.14
N CYS A 58 4.26 7.68 1.08
CA CYS A 58 5.01 6.91 2.08
C CYS A 58 6.37 7.61 2.31
N PRO A 59 6.49 8.42 3.39
CA PRO A 59 7.64 9.29 3.60
C PRO A 59 8.98 8.55 3.68
N ALA A 60 9.02 7.40 4.34
CA ALA A 60 10.25 6.61 4.51
C ALA A 60 10.78 6.03 3.19
N LEU A 61 9.91 5.92 2.18
CA LEU A 61 10.25 5.48 0.82
C LEU A 61 10.42 6.64 -0.16
N GLY A 62 10.24 7.89 0.29
CA GLY A 62 10.26 9.07 -0.58
C GLY A 62 9.14 9.10 -1.61
N LEU A 63 8.02 8.41 -1.32
CA LEU A 63 6.85 8.38 -2.19
C LEU A 63 5.87 9.49 -1.80
N LYS A 64 5.46 10.28 -2.79
CA LYS A 64 4.33 11.20 -2.74
C LYS A 64 3.85 11.45 -4.16
N ILE A 65 2.63 11.02 -4.48
CA ILE A 65 2.11 11.08 -5.83
C ILE A 65 0.58 11.18 -5.83
N ASP A 66 0.06 12.20 -6.51
CA ASP A 66 -1.38 12.43 -6.58
C ASP A 66 -2.11 11.29 -7.31
N CYS A 67 -3.21 10.85 -6.73
CA CYS A 67 -4.19 9.94 -7.31
C CYS A 67 -5.29 10.77 -7.97
N CYS A 68 -5.10 11.13 -9.24
CA CYS A 68 -6.05 11.96 -9.99
C CYS A 68 -7.05 11.11 -10.79
N PRO A 69 -8.37 11.29 -10.64
CA PRO A 69 -9.35 10.63 -11.48
C PRO A 69 -9.09 10.88 -12.98
N GLY A 70 -9.08 9.80 -13.77
CA GLY A 70 -8.82 9.86 -15.21
C GLY A 70 -7.35 10.00 -15.61
N ARG A 71 -6.40 9.91 -14.67
CA ARG A 71 -4.95 9.97 -14.96
C ARG A 71 -4.18 8.90 -14.20
N LEU A 72 -3.47 8.05 -14.95
CA LEU A 72 -2.51 7.08 -14.40
C LEU A 72 -1.17 7.77 -14.15
N ASN A 73 -0.90 8.10 -12.89
CA ASN A 73 0.40 8.59 -12.44
C ASN A 73 1.29 7.40 -12.06
N GLN A 74 2.60 7.51 -12.29
CA GLN A 74 3.54 6.43 -11.97
C GLN A 74 4.76 6.94 -11.20
N THR A 75 5.24 6.12 -10.28
CA THR A 75 6.52 6.31 -9.58
C THR A 75 7.22 4.96 -9.41
N SER A 76 8.50 4.98 -9.07
CA SER A 76 9.24 3.75 -8.82
C SER A 76 10.08 3.86 -7.56
N VAL A 77 10.17 2.76 -6.83
CA VAL A 77 10.97 2.66 -5.61
C VAL A 77 11.84 1.43 -5.67
N LEU A 78 12.99 1.51 -5.00
CA LEU A 78 13.84 0.38 -4.67
C LEU A 78 13.95 0.29 -3.16
N ILE A 79 13.33 -0.72 -2.56
CA ILE A 79 13.34 -0.95 -1.11
C ILE A 79 14.48 -1.90 -0.76
N LYS A 80 15.41 -1.43 0.08
CA LYS A 80 16.67 -2.15 0.41
C LYS A 80 16.66 -2.88 1.76
N ARG A 81 15.56 -2.81 2.50
CA ARG A 81 15.42 -3.46 3.80
C ARG A 81 14.01 -3.97 3.98
N GLU A 82 13.88 -5.08 4.68
CA GLU A 82 12.59 -5.64 5.07
C GLU A 82 11.94 -4.78 6.16
N GLY A 83 10.62 -4.90 6.28
CA GLY A 83 9.82 -4.24 7.30
C GLY A 83 8.61 -3.51 6.73
N VAL A 84 7.85 -2.87 7.64
CA VAL A 84 6.62 -2.15 7.30
C VAL A 84 6.89 -0.65 7.22
N PHE A 85 6.46 -0.03 6.13
CA PHE A 85 6.60 1.38 5.85
C PHE A 85 5.21 2.01 5.78
N TYR A 86 4.97 2.97 6.67
CA TYR A 86 3.67 3.62 6.80
C TYR A 86 3.60 4.93 6.02
N GLY A 87 2.37 5.30 5.70
CA GLY A 87 2.01 6.49 4.96
C GLY A 87 0.56 6.89 5.25
N GLN A 88 0.17 8.06 4.76
CA GLN A 88 -1.20 8.56 4.87
C GLN A 88 -1.58 9.30 3.60
N CYS A 89 -2.87 9.34 3.30
CA CYS A 89 -3.39 10.21 2.25
C CYS A 89 -2.90 11.65 2.47
N SER A 90 -2.30 12.25 1.45
CA SER A 90 -1.66 13.57 1.57
C SER A 90 -2.27 14.62 0.63
N GLU A 91 -3.55 14.45 0.30
CA GLU A 91 -4.40 15.41 -0.43
C GLU A 91 -5.82 15.36 0.17
N LEU A 92 -6.42 16.52 0.44
CA LEU A 92 -7.71 16.59 1.16
C LEU A 92 -8.84 15.96 0.34
N CYS A 93 -9.34 14.80 0.79
CA CYS A 93 -10.31 14.00 0.04
C CYS A 93 -11.69 13.84 0.70
N GLY A 94 -11.95 14.54 1.82
CA GLY A 94 -13.25 14.54 2.48
C GLY A 94 -13.17 14.30 4.00
N VAL A 95 -14.30 13.88 4.59
CA VAL A 95 -14.44 13.73 6.06
C VAL A 95 -13.46 12.70 6.62
N TYR A 96 -13.20 11.62 5.89
CA TYR A 96 -12.30 10.53 6.32
C TYR A 96 -10.86 10.68 5.84
N HIS A 97 -10.47 11.87 5.37
CA HIS A 97 -9.12 12.12 4.82
C HIS A 97 -7.98 11.67 5.76
N GLY A 98 -8.11 11.88 7.07
CA GLY A 98 -7.11 11.46 8.07
C GLY A 98 -7.13 9.98 8.45
N PHE A 99 -8.04 9.17 7.88
CA PHE A 99 -8.37 7.81 8.31
C PHE A 99 -8.24 6.77 7.19
N MET A 100 -7.42 7.05 6.18
CA MET A 100 -7.09 6.14 5.09
C MET A 100 -5.55 6.02 4.94
N PRO A 101 -4.89 5.31 5.87
CA PRO A 101 -3.45 5.15 5.86
C PRO A 101 -3.00 4.15 4.78
N ILE A 102 -1.70 4.14 4.54
CA ILE A 102 -1.01 3.25 3.62
C ILE A 102 0.00 2.46 4.44
N ALA A 103 0.03 1.14 4.29
CA ALA A 103 1.06 0.29 4.87
C ALA A 103 1.66 -0.60 3.77
N ILE A 104 2.96 -0.43 3.53
CA ILE A 104 3.74 -1.20 2.55
C ILE A 104 4.65 -2.13 3.33
N GLU A 105 4.49 -3.43 3.15
CA GLU A 105 5.33 -4.45 3.79
C GLU A 105 6.37 -4.96 2.78
N ALA A 106 7.64 -4.69 3.05
CA ALA A 106 8.74 -5.21 2.27
C ALA A 106 9.25 -6.52 2.88
N VAL A 107 9.22 -7.59 2.09
CA VAL A 107 9.65 -8.93 2.50
C VAL A 107 10.74 -9.46 1.58
N SER A 108 11.44 -10.52 1.99
CA SER A 108 12.37 -11.21 1.08
C SER A 108 11.65 -11.71 -0.17
N LYS A 109 12.39 -11.92 -1.26
CA LYS A 109 11.84 -12.50 -2.50
C LYS A 109 11.17 -13.84 -2.25
N ASP A 110 11.75 -14.68 -1.40
CA ASP A 110 11.21 -16.00 -1.07
C ASP A 110 9.88 -15.90 -0.32
N GLN A 111 9.79 -15.01 0.68
CA GLN A 111 8.54 -14.75 1.39
C GLN A 111 7.50 -14.09 0.48
N TYR A 112 7.92 -13.25 -0.47
CA TYR A 112 7.02 -12.66 -1.45
C TYR A 112 6.38 -13.75 -2.32
N MET A 113 7.14 -14.76 -2.77
CA MET A 113 6.60 -15.90 -3.51
C MET A 113 5.61 -16.71 -2.67
N VAL A 114 5.95 -17.02 -1.41
CA VAL A 114 5.02 -17.71 -0.49
C VAL A 114 3.73 -16.90 -0.29
N TRP A 115 3.84 -15.58 -0.16
CA TRP A 115 2.67 -14.72 -0.08
C TRP A 115 1.85 -14.77 -1.36
N LEU A 116 2.47 -14.69 -2.54
CA LEU A 116 1.77 -14.81 -3.82
C LEU A 116 0.99 -16.13 -3.95
N ASP A 117 1.60 -17.25 -3.59
CA ASP A 117 0.97 -18.58 -3.62
C ASP A 117 -0.20 -18.70 -2.63
N SER A 118 -0.24 -17.86 -1.59
CA SER A 118 -1.37 -17.82 -0.65
C SER A 118 -2.56 -16.99 -1.15
N GLN A 119 -2.38 -16.20 -2.22
CA GLN A 119 -3.42 -15.36 -2.81
C GLN A 119 -4.10 -16.00 -4.04
N SER A 120 -3.57 -17.12 -4.54
CA SER A 120 -4.18 -17.94 -5.59
C SER A 120 -5.24 -18.89 -5.05
#